data_AF-A0A366WZF5-F1
#
_entry.id   AF-A0A366WZF5-F1
#
_cell.length_a   1.000
_cell.length_b   1.000
_cell.length_c   1.000
_cell.angle_alpha   90.00
_cell.angle_beta   90.00
_cell.angle_gamma   90.00
#
_symmetry.space_group_name_H-M   'P 1'
#
loop_
_entity.id
_entity.type
_entity.pdbx_description
1 polymer ?
#
loop_
_entity_poly.entity_id
_entity_poly.type
_entity_poly.pdbx_seq_one_letter_code
_entity_poly.pdbx_strand_id
1 'polypeptide(L)'
;MRKLFLALTLFPSSAFAQAQTGWGNVGQQEDKGFSWTDPLWPDFWMAWTPATLAVFVGIFSAIALIGILEGFKYRDGIERRGVLGLTTTLGDRLFITLLGSVYIFLAWLGLVGQPVWTPLFLSIGWGIFVFWKV
;
A
#
# COMPACT_ATOMS: atom_id res chain seq x y z
N MET A 1 -11.48 50.99 33.56
CA MET A 1 -10.70 50.12 32.66
C MET A 1 -10.59 48.69 33.24
N ARG A 2 -11.74 48.05 33.54
CA ARG A 2 -11.83 46.80 34.32
C ARG A 2 -12.23 45.58 33.46
N LYS A 3 -12.33 45.77 32.14
CA LYS A 3 -12.79 44.75 31.17
C LYS A 3 -11.66 44.11 30.36
N LEU A 4 -10.40 44.53 30.55
CA LEU A 4 -9.26 43.93 29.86
C LEU A 4 -8.68 42.69 30.56
N PHE A 5 -9.01 42.45 31.83
CA PHE A 5 -8.50 41.30 32.60
C PHE A 5 -9.33 40.01 32.42
N LEU A 6 -10.49 40.09 31.75
CA LEU A 6 -11.41 38.96 31.57
C LEU A 6 -11.23 38.21 30.24
N ALA A 7 -10.32 38.67 29.38
CA ALA A 7 -10.02 38.02 28.09
C ALA A 7 -8.82 37.05 28.16
N LEU A 8 -8.22 36.86 29.34
CA LEU A 8 -7.02 36.02 29.55
C LEU A 8 -7.34 34.69 30.25
N THR A 9 -8.57 34.18 30.16
CA THR A 9 -8.99 32.90 30.76
C THR A 9 -9.55 31.90 29.74
N LEU A 10 -9.47 32.21 28.45
CA LEU A 10 -9.87 31.32 27.35
C LEU A 10 -8.68 30.92 26.47
N PHE A 11 -7.49 30.78 27.07
CA PHE A 11 -6.49 29.92 26.48
C PHE A 11 -6.90 28.47 26.76
N PRO A 12 -7.11 27.63 25.73
CA PRO A 12 -7.31 26.20 25.97
C PRO A 12 -6.05 25.71 26.69
N SER A 13 -6.26 25.18 27.88
CA SER A 13 -5.22 24.55 28.71
C SER A 13 -4.66 23.32 27.99
N SER A 14 -3.83 23.52 26.96
CA SER A 14 -3.00 22.46 26.39
C SER A 14 -1.91 22.01 27.36
N ALA A 15 -1.79 22.65 28.53
CA ALA A 15 -0.94 22.23 29.63
C ALA A 15 -1.28 20.84 30.21
N PHE A 16 -2.48 20.30 29.95
CA PHE A 16 -2.81 18.91 30.33
C PHE A 16 -2.45 17.87 29.26
N ALA A 17 -2.07 18.25 28.04
CA ALA A 17 -1.56 17.31 27.04
C ALA A 17 -0.08 16.92 27.29
N GLN A 18 0.64 17.71 28.10
CA GLN A 18 2.05 17.49 28.40
C GLN A 18 2.30 16.83 29.76
N ALA A 19 1.25 16.57 30.55
CA ALA A 19 1.36 16.03 31.90
C ALA A 19 1.42 14.49 31.98
N GLN A 20 1.33 13.78 30.85
CA GLN A 20 1.39 12.30 30.83
C GLN A 20 2.66 11.72 30.17
N THR A 21 3.60 12.58 29.75
CA THR A 21 4.95 12.20 29.30
C THR A 21 5.98 12.41 30.42
N GLY A 22 5.68 11.90 31.62
CA GLY A 22 6.65 11.84 32.71
C GLY A 22 7.60 10.65 32.54
N TRP A 23 8.85 10.80 33.00
CA TRP A 23 9.88 9.74 33.11
C TRP A 23 9.42 8.46 33.85
N GLY A 24 8.20 8.42 34.40
CA GLY A 24 7.58 7.21 34.97
C GLY A 24 6.94 6.27 33.94
N ASN A 25 6.76 6.68 32.68
CA ASN A 25 6.16 5.88 31.61
C ASN A 25 7.18 5.22 30.65
N VAL A 26 8.48 5.45 30.85
CA VAL A 26 9.55 5.07 29.90
C VAL A 26 9.94 3.57 29.92
N GLY A 27 9.12 2.72 30.55
CA GLY A 27 9.36 1.28 30.65
C GLY A 27 8.09 0.42 30.53
N GLN A 28 6.93 1.04 30.34
CA GLN A 28 5.73 0.29 29.98
C GLN A 28 5.82 -0.06 28.50
N GLN A 29 5.95 -1.36 28.22
CA GLN A 29 5.65 -1.86 26.89
C GLN A 29 4.19 -1.53 26.63
N GLU A 30 3.93 -0.54 25.78
CA GLU A 30 2.59 -0.38 25.20
C GLU A 30 2.20 -1.73 24.60
N ASP A 31 0.98 -2.19 24.89
CA ASP A 31 0.38 -3.30 24.17
C ASP A 31 0.27 -2.88 22.71
N LYS A 32 1.33 -3.14 21.93
CA LYS A 32 1.39 -2.86 20.51
C LYS A 32 0.37 -3.76 19.84
N GLY A 33 -0.86 -3.27 19.72
CA GLY A 33 -1.89 -3.84 18.88
C GLY A 33 -1.41 -3.93 17.44
N PHE A 34 -2.05 -4.78 16.64
CA PHE A 34 -1.69 -4.96 15.23
C PHE A 34 -1.67 -3.63 14.46
N SER A 35 -0.54 -3.35 13.81
CA SER A 35 -0.30 -2.12 13.05
C SER A 35 0.15 -2.46 11.65
N TRP A 36 -0.44 -1.77 10.66
CA TRP A 36 -0.15 -1.99 9.24
C TRP A 36 1.21 -1.45 8.79
N THR A 37 1.79 -0.54 9.57
CA THR A 37 3.04 0.15 9.26
C THR A 37 4.22 -0.37 10.04
N ASP A 38 3.97 -1.06 11.16
CA ASP A 38 5.05 -1.59 11.98
C ASP A 38 5.57 -2.91 11.42
N PRO A 39 6.87 -3.18 11.54
CA PRO A 39 7.43 -4.48 11.18
C PRO A 39 6.78 -5.59 12.02
N LEU A 40 6.36 -6.67 11.35
CA LEU A 40 5.83 -7.87 11.99
C LEU A 40 6.87 -8.56 12.87
N TRP A 41 8.14 -8.49 12.48
CA TRP A 41 9.27 -9.07 13.19
C TRP A 41 10.35 -8.02 13.41
N PRO A 42 10.73 -7.72 14.68
CA PRO A 42 11.73 -6.70 15.00
C PRO A 42 13.12 -7.02 14.46
N ASP A 43 13.51 -8.30 14.44
CA ASP A 43 14.88 -8.74 14.17
C ASP A 43 15.09 -9.34 12.77
N PHE A 44 14.22 -9.02 11.81
CA PHE A 44 14.33 -9.55 10.45
C PHE A 44 15.18 -8.66 9.55
N TRP A 45 15.91 -9.26 8.60
CA TRP A 45 16.82 -8.55 7.68
C TRP A 45 16.13 -7.46 6.83
N MET A 46 14.83 -7.62 6.57
CA MET A 46 13.98 -6.64 5.90
C MET A 46 12.81 -6.32 6.83
N ALA A 47 12.50 -5.03 6.97
CA ALA A 47 11.35 -4.58 7.74
C ALA A 47 10.03 -5.01 7.06
N TRP A 48 9.60 -6.23 7.32
CA TRP A 48 8.35 -6.79 6.78
C TRP A 48 7.16 -6.19 7.50
N THR A 49 6.56 -5.17 6.90
CA THR A 49 5.26 -4.66 7.33
C THR A 49 4.15 -5.59 6.82
N PRO A 50 2.99 -5.68 7.50
CA PRO A 50 1.85 -6.44 6.99
C PRO A 50 1.43 -6.00 5.59
N ALA A 51 1.57 -4.70 5.28
CA ALA A 51 1.30 -4.16 3.95
C ALA A 51 2.25 -4.77 2.90
N THR A 52 3.56 -4.76 3.13
CA THR A 52 4.52 -5.36 2.19
C THR A 52 4.32 -6.87 2.05
N LEU A 53 4.06 -7.58 3.15
CA LEU A 53 3.81 -9.02 3.13
C LEU A 53 2.59 -9.38 2.30
N ALA A 54 1.50 -8.61 2.42
CA ALA A 54 0.29 -8.82 1.63
C ALA A 54 0.55 -8.69 0.12
N VAL A 55 1.38 -7.73 -0.30
CA VAL A 55 1.74 -7.58 -1.73
C VAL A 55 2.52 -8.80 -2.23
N PHE A 56 3.53 -9.27 -1.50
CA PHE A 56 4.32 -10.43 -1.92
C PHE A 56 3.50 -11.72 -1.95
N VAL A 57 2.67 -11.96 -0.93
CA VAL A 57 1.72 -13.10 -0.93
C VAL A 57 0.75 -12.99 -2.11
N GLY A 58 0.27 -11.79 -2.43
CA GLY A 58 -0.53 -11.53 -3.62
C GLY A 58 0.20 -11.89 -4.92
N ILE A 59 1.47 -11.52 -5.06
CA ILE A 59 2.30 -11.85 -6.23
C ILE A 59 2.49 -13.36 -6.36
N PHE A 60 2.93 -14.03 -5.30
CA PHE A 60 3.16 -15.48 -5.32
C PHE A 60 1.88 -16.26 -5.57
N SER A 61 0.76 -15.87 -4.95
CA SER A 61 -0.54 -16.50 -5.19
C SER A 61 -1.00 -16.30 -6.63
N ALA A 62 -0.80 -15.10 -7.20
CA ALA A 62 -1.16 -14.85 -8.58
C ALA A 62 -0.31 -15.67 -9.56
N ILE A 63 1.00 -15.77 -9.35
CA ILE A 63 1.88 -16.64 -10.16
C ILE A 63 1.44 -18.10 -10.04
N ALA A 64 1.16 -18.58 -8.82
CA ALA A 64 0.69 -19.95 -8.59
C ALA A 64 -0.66 -20.22 -9.28
N LEU A 65 -1.61 -19.28 -9.21
CA LEU A 65 -2.90 -19.37 -9.90
C LEU A 65 -2.72 -19.47 -11.41
N ILE A 66 -1.82 -18.67 -12.00
CA ILE A 66 -1.52 -18.73 -13.43
C ILE A 66 -0.91 -20.08 -13.79
N GLY A 67 0.07 -20.57 -13.02
CA GLY A 67 0.67 -21.88 -13.25
C GLY A 67 -0.33 -23.03 -13.17
N ILE A 68 -1.28 -22.97 -12.23
CA ILE A 68 -2.40 -23.94 -12.14
C ILE A 68 -3.32 -23.81 -13.35
N LEU A 69 -3.71 -22.60 -13.73
CA LEU A 69 -4.62 -22.36 -14.86
C LEU A 69 -4.01 -22.84 -16.19
N GLU A 70 -2.72 -22.62 -16.39
CA GLU A 70 -1.98 -23.08 -17.56
C GLU A 70 -1.79 -24.60 -17.56
N GLY A 71 -1.44 -25.19 -16.40
CA GLY A 71 -1.26 -26.63 -16.26
C GLY A 71 -2.54 -27.45 -16.46
N PHE A 72 -3.69 -26.93 -16.02
CA PHE A 72 -4.96 -27.67 -16.04
C PHE A 72 -5.91 -27.28 -17.18
N LYS A 73 -6.05 -25.99 -17.49
CA LYS A 73 -7.16 -25.48 -18.32
C LYS A 73 -6.71 -24.94 -19.67
N TYR A 74 -5.57 -24.26 -19.70
CA TYR A 74 -5.05 -23.59 -20.89
C TYR A 74 -3.76 -24.27 -21.35
N ARG A 75 -3.87 -25.55 -21.71
CA ARG A 75 -2.80 -26.28 -22.41
C ARG A 75 -2.43 -25.43 -23.64
N ASP A 76 -1.18 -24.97 -23.74
CA ASP A 76 -0.62 -24.08 -24.78
C ASP A 76 -0.67 -22.56 -24.55
N GLY A 77 -0.77 -22.08 -23.32
CA GLY A 77 -0.36 -20.71 -22.99
C GLY A 77 -1.00 -19.64 -23.86
N ILE A 78 -2.33 -19.73 -24.06
CA ILE A 78 -3.10 -19.06 -25.13
C ILE A 78 -2.58 -17.65 -25.41
N GLU A 79 -1.74 -17.54 -26.43
CA GLU A 79 -1.20 -16.28 -26.90
C GLU A 79 -2.33 -15.50 -27.53
N ARG A 80 -2.81 -14.49 -26.80
CA ARG A 80 -3.85 -13.60 -27.28
C ARG A 80 -3.23 -12.25 -27.57
N ARG A 81 -3.53 -11.69 -28.73
CA ARG A 81 -3.19 -10.30 -29.06
C ARG A 81 -3.87 -9.38 -28.05
N GLY A 82 -3.08 -8.82 -27.13
CA GLY A 82 -3.56 -7.95 -26.07
C GLY A 82 -3.86 -6.54 -26.58
N VAL A 83 -4.29 -5.67 -25.65
CA VAL A 83 -4.61 -4.26 -25.95
C VAL A 83 -3.43 -3.49 -26.53
N LEU A 84 -2.21 -3.83 -26.12
CA LEU A 84 -0.97 -3.22 -26.60
C LEU A 84 -0.54 -3.70 -27.99
N GLY A 85 -1.33 -4.57 -28.64
CA GLY A 85 -0.99 -5.16 -29.95
C GLY A 85 0.09 -6.24 -29.89
N LEU A 86 0.64 -6.52 -28.70
CA LEU A 86 1.60 -7.58 -28.44
C LEU A 86 0.89 -8.92 -28.26
N THR A 87 1.50 -10.00 -28.74
CA THR A 87 1.14 -11.37 -28.38
C THR A 87 1.69 -11.63 -26.98
N THR A 88 0.79 -11.65 -25.99
CA THR A 88 1.15 -11.80 -24.57
C THR A 88 0.52 -13.07 -24.03
N THR A 89 1.28 -13.84 -23.26
CA THR A 89 0.75 -14.93 -22.44
C THR A 89 -0.03 -14.38 -21.24
N LEU A 90 -0.68 -15.27 -20.48
CA LEU A 90 -1.41 -14.88 -19.27
C LEU A 90 -0.47 -14.39 -18.16
N GLY A 91 0.74 -14.96 -18.08
CA GLY A 91 1.82 -14.51 -17.21
C GLY A 91 2.35 -13.12 -17.58
N ASP A 92 2.56 -12.86 -18.88
CA ASP A 92 3.06 -11.56 -19.36
C ASP A 92 2.10 -10.42 -19.03
N ARG A 93 0.79 -10.68 -19.08
CA ARG A 93 -0.25 -9.68 -18.73
C ARG A 93 -0.24 -9.33 -17.26
N LEU A 94 -0.05 -10.32 -16.40
CA LEU A 94 0.13 -10.09 -14.98
C LEU A 94 1.37 -9.23 -14.74
N PHE A 95 2.49 -9.58 -15.36
CA PHE A 95 3.72 -8.81 -15.25
C PHE A 95 3.56 -7.35 -15.71
N ILE A 96 2.95 -7.11 -16.88
CA ILE A 96 2.67 -5.76 -17.40
C ILE A 96 1.75 -4.97 -16.46
N THR A 97 0.78 -5.63 -15.83
CA THR A 97 -0.10 -4.99 -14.85
C THR A 97 0.65 -4.55 -13.61
N LEU A 98 1.51 -5.41 -13.05
CA LEU A 98 2.36 -5.07 -11.91
C LEU A 98 3.34 -3.96 -12.23
N LEU A 99 4.04 -4.07 -13.36
CA LEU A 99 5.05 -3.10 -13.79
C LEU A 99 4.42 -1.72 -14.03
N GLY A 100 3.29 -1.67 -14.75
CA GLY A 100 2.58 -0.41 -14.98
C GLY A 100 2.02 0.20 -13.68
N SER A 101 1.56 -0.63 -12.73
CA SER A 101 1.15 -0.14 -11.41
C SER A 101 2.31 0.52 -10.66
N VAL A 102 3.49 -0.10 -10.66
CA VAL A 102 4.70 0.48 -10.03
C VAL A 102 5.05 1.82 -10.67
N TYR A 103 5.06 1.92 -12.01
CA TYR A 103 5.34 3.19 -12.68
C TYR A 103 4.29 4.27 -12.42
N ILE A 104 3.01 3.91 -12.33
CA ILE A 104 1.94 4.85 -11.95
C ILE A 104 2.22 5.42 -10.55
N PHE A 105 2.57 4.58 -9.58
CA PHE A 105 2.89 5.03 -8.23
C PHE A 105 4.16 5.89 -8.18
N LEU A 106 5.21 5.51 -8.90
CA LEU A 106 6.46 6.30 -8.98
C LEU A 106 6.24 7.66 -9.66
N ALA A 107 5.49 7.69 -10.77
CA ALA A 107 5.16 8.93 -11.46
C ALA A 107 4.33 9.85 -10.56
N TRP A 108 3.35 9.31 -9.84
CA TRP A 108 2.55 10.09 -8.90
C TRP A 108 3.38 10.64 -7.74
N LEU A 109 4.24 9.82 -7.14
CA LEU A 109 5.13 10.26 -6.06
C LEU A 109 6.14 11.31 -6.53
N GLY A 110 6.62 11.20 -7.78
CA GLY A 110 7.54 12.18 -8.36
C GLY A 110 6.90 13.52 -8.72
N LEU A 111 5.60 13.57 -8.97
CA LEU A 111 4.89 14.78 -9.41
C LEU A 111 4.06 15.44 -8.30
N VAL A 112 3.30 14.65 -7.54
CA VAL A 112 2.30 15.12 -6.57
C VAL A 112 2.71 14.78 -5.14
N GLY A 113 3.22 13.57 -4.91
CA GLY A 113 3.55 13.07 -3.57
C GLY A 113 2.35 12.41 -2.86
N GLN A 114 2.28 12.56 -1.53
CA GLN A 114 1.16 12.05 -0.72
C GLN A 114 -0.07 12.95 -0.87
N PRO A 115 -1.31 12.40 -0.90
CA PRO A 115 -1.69 11.01 -0.60
C PRO A 115 -1.73 10.07 -1.84
N VAL A 116 -1.61 8.75 -1.58
CA VAL A 116 -1.50 7.69 -2.61
C VAL A 116 -2.83 7.02 -3.00
N TRP A 117 -3.97 7.62 -2.67
CA TRP A 117 -5.29 7.07 -3.06
C TRP A 117 -5.56 7.19 -4.56
N THR A 118 -5.22 8.33 -5.16
CA THR A 118 -5.39 8.54 -6.60
C THR A 118 -4.60 7.55 -7.47
N PRO A 119 -3.29 7.31 -7.24
CA PRO A 119 -2.55 6.32 -8.02
C PRO A 119 -3.05 4.89 -7.80
N LEU A 120 -3.66 4.58 -6.66
CA LEU A 120 -4.29 3.28 -6.39
C LEU A 120 -5.51 3.04 -7.29
N PHE A 121 -6.39 4.03 -7.44
CA PHE A 121 -7.52 3.91 -8.38
C PHE A 121 -7.02 3.81 -9.83
N LEU A 122 -5.98 4.58 -10.17
CA LEU A 122 -5.40 4.57 -11.52
C LEU A 122 -4.74 3.23 -11.85
N SER A 123 -4.06 2.60 -10.89
CA SER A 123 -3.46 1.26 -11.07
C SER A 123 -4.52 0.17 -11.24
N ILE A 124 -5.66 0.27 -10.56
CA ILE A 124 -6.79 -0.67 -10.77
C ILE A 124 -7.34 -0.50 -12.19
N GLY A 125 -7.53 0.75 -12.64
CA GLY A 125 -7.94 1.05 -14.02
C GLY A 125 -6.95 0.50 -15.05
N TRP A 126 -5.65 0.62 -14.79
CA TRP A 126 -4.60 0.02 -15.61
C TRP A 126 -4.71 -1.50 -15.70
N GLY A 127 -4.91 -2.19 -14.57
CA GLY A 127 -5.11 -3.63 -14.57
C GLY A 127 -6.32 -4.05 -15.40
N ILE A 128 -7.46 -3.40 -15.21
CA ILE A 128 -8.67 -3.67 -16.01
C ILE A 128 -8.38 -3.46 -17.50
N PHE A 129 -7.71 -2.37 -17.85
CA PHE A 129 -7.34 -2.06 -19.23
C PHE A 129 -6.49 -3.17 -19.86
N VAL A 130 -5.48 -3.69 -19.15
CA VAL A 130 -4.62 -4.78 -19.66
C VAL A 130 -5.42 -6.07 -19.93
N PHE A 131 -6.45 -6.36 -19.12
CA PHE A 131 -7.30 -7.55 -19.27
C PHE A 131 -8.58 -7.34 -20.10
N TRP A 132 -8.90 -6.12 -20.53
CA TRP A 132 -10.20 -5.81 -21.15
C TRP A 132 -10.39 -6.41 -22.55
N LYS A 133 -9.36 -6.41 -23.39
CA LYS A 133 -9.46 -6.87 -24.80
C LYS A 133 -8.84 -8.26 -24.95
N VAL A 134 -9.53 -9.26 -24.41
CA VAL A 134 -9.07 -10.66 -24.31
C VAL A 134 -10.14 -11.62 -24.77
#